data_AF-A0A9P6DWL2-F1
#
_entry.id   AF-A0A9P6DWL2-F1
#
_cell.length_a   1.000
_cell.length_b   1.000
_cell.length_c   1.000
_cell.angle_alpha   90.00
_cell.angle_beta   90.00
_cell.angle_gamma   90.00
#
_symmetry.space_group_name_H-M   'P 1'
#
loop_
_entity.id
_entity.type
_entity.pdbx_description
1 polymer ?
#
loop_
_entity_poly.entity_id
_entity_poly.type
_entity_poly.pdbx_seq_one_letter_code
_entity_poly.pdbx_strand_id
1 'polypeptide(L)'
;MPQSHPTLAFKSVHPSVHPEFIALFPHILSLCQGWKSKGNYSITSHWHCPQVEAHEQIFFWVSEHSLLLCRCLISVFSQDSISHYDHGLSLMWAQSTRSTYGGALIDWIAWCNANRIPEDDRLPISHELLSMFIASKISHDGASHAGNIMSGLRAWHIVQGFNWSFGEDPLVLGLKHTISSNAPPSTTRPLRPPVLIAHLEALRLNLDLISNPFDISVYMVACCAFWGVSRLGELVISSSSDREPEKRVHRECAFSWDYLPDTTTLSGAHWHIPWTKTTQFCGATMVLTDLADMADCSPVKALKHHLSCSSTLPMSANLFTYSNSLSSVSWSPMTKSLFLTHCRSIWKDAGLGECGGHSFRIGGTTELLM
;
A
#
# COMPACT_ATOMS: atom_id res chain seq x y z
N MET A 1 18.12 -34.38 -27.26
CA MET A 1 18.95 -33.84 -26.16
C MET A 1 18.04 -33.01 -25.28
N PRO A 2 17.80 -33.39 -24.02
CA PRO A 2 16.95 -32.62 -23.12
C PRO A 2 17.69 -31.36 -22.68
N GLN A 3 17.03 -30.21 -22.81
CA GLN A 3 17.54 -28.91 -22.37
C GLN A 3 17.62 -28.91 -20.84
N SER A 4 18.80 -28.56 -20.33
CA SER A 4 19.07 -28.36 -18.90
C SER A 4 18.29 -27.14 -18.40
N HIS A 5 17.37 -27.34 -17.46
CA HIS A 5 16.78 -26.26 -16.67
C HIS A 5 17.86 -25.55 -15.84
N PRO A 6 17.81 -24.21 -15.71
CA PRO A 6 18.81 -23.47 -14.93
C PRO A 6 18.65 -23.79 -13.44
N THR A 7 19.69 -24.35 -12.86
CA THR A 7 19.83 -24.55 -11.42
C THR A 7 19.92 -23.18 -10.74
N LEU A 8 18.88 -22.77 -10.03
CA LEU A 8 18.91 -21.61 -9.14
C LEU A 8 19.95 -21.87 -8.04
N ALA A 9 21.09 -21.20 -8.13
CA ALA A 9 22.11 -21.25 -7.10
C ALA A 9 21.59 -20.58 -5.81
N PHE A 10 21.38 -21.39 -4.77
CA PHE A 10 21.03 -20.92 -3.42
C PHE A 10 22.17 -20.07 -2.85
N LYS A 11 21.94 -18.76 -2.67
CA LYS A 11 22.80 -17.90 -1.84
C LYS A 11 22.32 -17.96 -0.39
N SER A 12 23.26 -17.89 0.56
CA SER A 12 23.12 -18.18 1.98
C SER A 12 21.92 -17.51 2.69
N VAL A 13 21.11 -18.33 3.35
CA VAL A 13 19.94 -17.97 4.19
C VAL A 13 20.37 -17.42 5.55
N HIS A 14 19.56 -16.54 6.16
CA HIS A 14 19.81 -15.98 7.50
C HIS A 14 19.79 -17.07 8.59
N PRO A 15 20.74 -17.10 9.54
CA PRO A 15 20.99 -18.24 10.44
C PRO A 15 19.92 -18.50 11.52
N SER A 16 18.79 -17.79 11.52
CA SER A 16 17.77 -17.83 12.58
C SER A 16 16.50 -18.62 12.23
N VAL A 17 16.38 -19.17 11.02
CA VAL A 17 15.22 -19.98 10.58
C VAL A 17 15.54 -21.46 10.77
N HIS A 18 14.64 -22.24 11.41
CA HIS A 18 14.87 -23.66 11.69
C HIS A 18 15.14 -24.45 10.39
N PRO A 19 16.18 -25.32 10.33
CA PRO A 19 16.57 -26.02 9.10
C PRO A 19 15.45 -26.85 8.46
N GLU A 20 14.56 -27.42 9.27
CA GLU A 20 13.38 -28.13 8.75
C GLU A 20 12.44 -27.18 8.02
N PHE A 21 12.23 -25.96 8.51
CA PHE A 21 11.36 -24.98 7.83
C PHE A 21 11.93 -24.56 6.46
N ILE A 22 13.26 -24.43 6.35
CA ILE A 22 13.96 -24.13 5.09
C ILE A 22 13.76 -25.25 4.06
N ALA A 23 13.71 -26.51 4.51
CA ALA A 23 13.45 -27.67 3.66
C ALA A 23 11.97 -27.78 3.24
N LEU A 24 11.04 -27.34 4.09
CA LEU A 24 9.59 -27.45 3.86
C LEU A 24 9.02 -26.27 3.05
N PHE A 25 9.64 -25.08 3.09
CA PHE A 25 9.17 -23.85 2.44
C PHE A 25 10.23 -23.08 1.61
N PRO A 26 10.89 -23.73 0.62
CA PRO A 26 12.03 -23.14 -0.09
C PRO A 26 11.69 -21.88 -0.90
N HIS A 27 10.42 -21.68 -1.31
CA HIS A 27 10.00 -20.53 -2.11
C HIS A 27 9.64 -19.29 -1.30
N ILE A 28 9.15 -19.46 -0.06
CA ILE A 28 8.77 -18.33 0.82
C ILE A 28 10.04 -17.54 1.22
N LEU A 29 11.19 -18.21 1.31
CA LEU A 29 12.50 -17.58 1.60
C LEU A 29 13.07 -16.71 0.46
N SER A 30 12.56 -16.84 -0.78
CA SER A 30 13.04 -16.02 -1.90
C SER A 30 12.68 -14.53 -1.79
N LEU A 31 11.83 -14.18 -0.81
CA LEU A 31 11.35 -12.83 -0.54
C LEU A 31 12.00 -12.17 0.69
N CYS A 32 12.76 -12.93 1.50
CA CYS A 32 13.40 -12.44 2.72
C CYS A 32 14.70 -11.69 2.41
N GLN A 33 14.64 -10.40 2.07
CA GLN A 33 15.82 -9.53 1.99
C GLN A 33 15.63 -8.19 2.69
N GLY A 34 16.23 -8.05 3.86
CA GLY A 34 16.72 -6.76 4.37
C GLY A 34 15.83 -6.08 5.41
N TRP A 35 16.18 -6.23 6.68
CA TRP A 35 15.52 -5.51 7.78
C TRP A 35 16.11 -4.11 8.04
N LYS A 36 15.21 -3.16 8.39
CA LYS A 36 15.48 -1.98 9.25
C LYS A 36 14.34 -1.88 10.29
N SER A 37 14.64 -1.87 11.60
CA SER A 37 13.62 -1.63 12.63
C SER A 37 12.94 -0.27 12.44
N LYS A 38 11.64 -0.25 12.69
CA LYS A 38 10.96 0.91 13.27
C LYS A 38 10.12 0.43 14.45
N GLY A 39 10.63 0.56 15.67
CA GLY A 39 9.88 0.28 16.90
C GLY A 39 10.77 -0.10 18.10
N ASN A 40 10.33 0.30 19.30
CA ASN A 40 11.06 0.20 20.57
C ASN A 40 11.00 -1.19 21.26
N TYR A 41 10.46 -2.22 20.60
CA TYR A 41 10.30 -3.55 21.20
C TYR A 41 11.34 -4.53 20.65
N SER A 42 12.20 -5.01 21.55
CA SER A 42 13.16 -6.08 21.28
C SER A 42 12.49 -7.44 21.52
N ILE A 43 11.94 -8.06 20.48
CA ILE A 43 11.57 -9.48 20.54
C ILE A 43 12.85 -10.29 20.31
N THR A 44 13.22 -11.10 21.30
CA THR A 44 14.38 -12.01 21.19
C THR A 44 14.06 -13.09 20.16
N SER A 45 14.89 -13.21 19.13
CA SER A 45 14.74 -14.26 18.12
C SER A 45 14.81 -15.64 18.77
N HIS A 46 13.81 -16.49 18.49
CA HIS A 46 13.84 -17.92 18.79
C HIS A 46 13.16 -18.68 17.65
N TRP A 47 13.19 -20.02 17.70
CA TRP A 47 12.83 -20.84 16.55
C TRP A 47 11.37 -20.68 16.09
N HIS A 48 10.42 -20.46 17.02
CA HIS A 48 9.01 -20.19 16.70
C HIS A 48 8.75 -18.78 16.15
N CYS A 49 9.60 -17.80 16.52
CA CYS A 49 9.47 -16.40 16.12
C CYS A 49 10.79 -15.91 15.53
N PRO A 50 11.21 -16.42 14.35
CA PRO A 50 12.44 -15.98 13.72
C PRO A 50 12.36 -14.51 13.32
N GLN A 51 13.52 -13.85 13.28
CA GLN A 51 13.62 -12.50 12.73
C GLN A 51 13.40 -12.50 11.22
N VAL A 52 12.24 -11.99 10.81
CA VAL A 52 11.81 -11.80 9.41
C VAL A 52 11.16 -10.42 9.25
N GLU A 53 10.92 -9.99 8.02
CA GLU A 53 10.21 -8.74 7.79
C GLU A 53 8.75 -8.80 8.27
N ALA A 54 8.18 -7.66 8.65
CA ALA A 54 6.80 -7.60 9.15
C ALA A 54 5.78 -8.23 8.19
N HIS A 55 6.01 -8.14 6.88
CA HIS A 55 5.10 -8.70 5.88
C HIS A 55 5.20 -10.23 5.73
N GLU A 56 6.17 -10.84 6.41
CA GLU A 56 6.47 -12.27 6.37
C GLU A 56 6.11 -12.96 7.69
N GLN A 57 6.05 -12.22 8.80
CA GLN A 57 5.80 -12.76 10.15
C GLN A 57 4.60 -13.71 10.24
N ILE A 58 3.49 -13.41 9.55
CA ILE A 58 2.28 -14.26 9.55
C ILE A 58 2.53 -15.68 9.00
N PHE A 59 3.57 -15.88 8.19
CA PHE A 59 3.93 -17.17 7.61
C PHE A 59 5.04 -17.88 8.39
N PHE A 60 6.03 -17.13 8.88
CA PHE A 60 7.23 -17.70 9.50
C PHE A 60 7.15 -17.82 11.02
N TRP A 61 6.20 -17.15 11.68
CA TRP A 61 5.98 -17.33 13.10
C TRP A 61 5.05 -18.52 13.29
N VAL A 62 5.58 -19.62 13.83
CA VAL A 62 4.99 -20.95 13.72
C VAL A 62 4.76 -21.61 15.07
N SER A 63 3.67 -22.38 15.20
CA SER A 63 3.46 -23.29 16.33
C SER A 63 3.88 -24.73 15.98
N GLU A 64 4.02 -25.58 16.99
CA GLU A 64 4.24 -27.03 16.78
C GLU A 64 3.15 -27.68 15.92
N HIS A 65 1.89 -27.27 16.11
CA HIS A 65 0.79 -27.74 15.27
C HIS A 65 0.99 -27.42 13.79
N SER A 66 1.44 -26.19 13.49
CA SER A 66 1.68 -25.78 12.12
C SER A 66 2.79 -26.61 11.48
N LEU A 67 3.85 -26.94 12.22
CA LEU A 67 4.92 -27.82 11.75
C LEU A 67 4.41 -29.23 11.45
N LEU A 68 3.55 -29.78 12.31
CA LEU A 68 2.90 -31.07 12.08
C LEU A 68 2.01 -31.04 10.83
N LEU A 69 1.21 -29.99 10.66
CA LEU A 69 0.38 -29.80 9.47
C LEU A 69 1.25 -29.78 8.20
N CYS A 70 2.37 -29.05 8.21
CA CYS A 70 3.31 -29.01 7.09
C CYS A 70 3.85 -30.41 6.76
N ARG A 71 4.29 -31.16 7.77
CA ARG A 71 4.77 -32.55 7.60
C ARG A 71 3.69 -33.45 7.01
N CYS A 72 2.44 -33.32 7.47
CA CYS A 72 1.31 -34.05 6.92
C CYS A 72 1.05 -33.70 5.45
N LEU A 73 1.03 -32.41 5.10
CA LEU A 73 0.84 -31.97 3.72
C LEU A 73 1.92 -32.53 2.79
N ILE A 74 3.19 -32.48 3.22
CA ILE A 74 4.34 -32.98 2.45
C ILE A 74 4.34 -34.51 2.33
N SER A 75 3.78 -35.23 3.30
CA SER A 75 3.62 -36.68 3.20
C SER A 75 2.53 -37.12 2.21
N VAL A 76 1.59 -36.24 1.88
CA VAL A 76 0.39 -36.56 1.08
C VAL A 76 0.44 -35.95 -0.32
N PHE A 77 0.97 -34.74 -0.46
CA PHE A 77 0.91 -33.96 -1.70
C PHE A 77 2.27 -33.86 -2.40
N SER A 78 2.25 -33.66 -3.72
CA SER A 78 3.47 -33.41 -4.49
C SER A 78 4.07 -32.04 -4.13
N GLN A 79 5.39 -31.90 -4.34
CA GLN A 79 6.08 -30.63 -4.14
C GLN A 79 5.44 -29.48 -4.94
N ASP A 80 5.02 -29.74 -6.18
CA ASP A 80 4.36 -28.73 -7.04
C ASP A 80 3.03 -28.25 -6.43
N SER A 81 2.25 -29.16 -5.84
CA SER A 81 0.98 -28.81 -5.20
C SER A 81 1.19 -27.92 -3.98
N ILE A 82 2.24 -28.19 -3.20
CA ILE A 82 2.61 -27.42 -2.02
C ILE A 82 3.13 -26.04 -2.43
N SER A 83 3.99 -25.98 -3.45
CA SER A 83 4.46 -24.70 -4.00
C SER A 83 3.29 -23.84 -4.51
N HIS A 84 2.28 -24.43 -5.15
CA HIS A 84 1.08 -23.69 -5.55
C HIS A 84 0.23 -23.24 -4.35
N TYR A 85 0.10 -24.08 -3.33
CA TYR A 85 -0.61 -23.73 -2.09
C TYR A 85 0.06 -22.53 -1.39
N ASP A 86 1.38 -22.59 -1.20
CA ASP A 86 2.16 -21.51 -0.57
C ASP A 86 2.11 -20.22 -1.38
N HIS A 87 2.22 -20.33 -2.71
CA HIS A 87 2.07 -19.18 -3.58
C HIS A 87 0.68 -18.55 -3.43
N GLY A 88 -0.38 -19.36 -3.40
CA GLY A 88 -1.75 -18.91 -3.12
C GLY A 88 -1.87 -18.18 -1.78
N LEU A 89 -1.30 -18.74 -0.71
CA LEU A 89 -1.26 -18.10 0.62
C LEU A 89 -0.56 -16.75 0.57
N SER A 90 0.58 -16.65 -0.12
CA SER A 90 1.36 -15.41 -0.24
C SER A 90 0.60 -14.28 -0.95
N LEU A 91 -0.36 -14.65 -1.82
CA LEU A 91 -1.20 -13.74 -2.61
C LEU A 91 -2.52 -13.36 -1.93
N MET A 92 -2.92 -14.04 -0.84
CA MET A 92 -4.18 -13.76 -0.13
C MET A 92 -4.29 -12.29 0.31
N TRP A 93 -3.15 -11.69 0.67
CA TRP A 93 -3.08 -10.30 1.11
C TRP A 93 -1.92 -9.55 0.44
N ALA A 94 -2.22 -8.32 0.01
CA ALA A 94 -1.20 -7.39 -0.45
C ALA A 94 -0.10 -7.20 0.60
N GLN A 95 1.14 -6.98 0.17
CA GLN A 95 2.31 -6.88 1.06
C GLN A 95 2.11 -5.84 2.18
N SER A 96 1.53 -4.68 1.87
CA SER A 96 1.25 -3.64 2.88
C SER A 96 0.23 -4.07 3.95
N THR A 97 -0.76 -4.89 3.57
CA THR A 97 -1.69 -5.51 4.51
C THR A 97 -0.95 -6.52 5.39
N ARG A 98 -0.08 -7.36 4.79
CA ARG A 98 0.75 -8.30 5.56
C ARG A 98 1.68 -7.59 6.53
N SER A 99 2.30 -6.47 6.15
CA SER A 99 3.10 -5.65 7.07
C SER A 99 2.29 -5.16 8.27
N THR A 100 1.03 -4.76 8.04
CA THR A 100 0.12 -4.34 9.11
C THR A 100 -0.19 -5.50 10.05
N TYR A 101 -0.40 -6.71 9.49
CA TYR A 101 -0.64 -7.91 10.27
C TYR A 101 0.57 -8.37 11.06
N GLY A 102 1.79 -8.26 10.52
CA GLY A 102 3.02 -8.48 11.29
C GLY A 102 3.13 -7.53 12.48
N GLY A 103 2.81 -6.24 12.28
CA GLY A 103 2.72 -5.28 13.40
C GLY A 103 1.79 -5.75 14.52
N ALA A 104 0.61 -6.28 14.16
CA ALA A 104 -0.31 -6.87 15.14
C ALA A 104 0.26 -8.10 15.86
N LEU A 105 1.02 -8.95 15.16
CA LEU A 105 1.68 -10.11 15.76
C LEU A 105 2.77 -9.70 16.74
N ILE A 106 3.55 -8.67 16.42
CA ILE A 106 4.56 -8.11 17.34
C ILE A 106 3.88 -7.69 18.65
N ASP A 107 2.76 -6.98 18.57
CA ASP A 107 2.02 -6.53 19.76
C ASP A 107 1.47 -7.71 20.58
N TRP A 108 0.98 -8.74 19.90
CA TRP A 108 0.50 -9.97 20.54
C TRP A 108 1.62 -10.71 21.27
N ILE A 109 2.71 -11.02 20.58
CA ILE A 109 3.84 -11.76 21.16
C ILE A 109 4.50 -10.97 22.29
N ALA A 110 4.64 -9.65 22.15
CA ALA A 110 5.13 -8.79 23.22
C ALA A 110 4.23 -8.87 24.46
N TRP A 111 2.91 -8.85 24.28
CA TRP A 111 1.95 -9.01 25.37
C TRP A 111 2.00 -10.42 25.99
N CYS A 112 2.07 -11.48 25.19
CA CYS A 112 2.22 -12.85 25.69
C CYS A 112 3.50 -13.03 26.50
N ASN A 113 4.63 -12.47 26.04
CA ASN A 113 5.89 -12.48 26.77
C ASN A 113 5.79 -11.73 28.11
N ALA A 114 5.18 -10.54 28.11
CA ALA A 114 4.99 -9.75 29.33
C ALA A 114 4.13 -10.48 30.37
N ASN A 115 3.13 -11.24 29.92
CA ASN A 115 2.23 -12.02 30.77
C ASN A 115 2.71 -13.47 31.00
N ARG A 116 3.90 -13.83 30.51
CA ARG A 116 4.52 -15.16 30.66
C ARG A 116 3.63 -16.29 30.14
N ILE A 117 2.91 -16.05 29.06
CA ILE A 117 2.11 -17.07 28.38
C ILE A 117 3.07 -18.07 27.69
N PRO A 118 3.01 -19.37 28.01
CA PRO A 118 3.81 -20.40 27.34
C PRO A 118 3.60 -20.39 25.83
N GLU A 119 4.62 -20.74 25.05
CA GLU A 119 4.54 -20.66 23.58
C GLU A 119 3.43 -21.55 23.01
N ASP A 120 3.28 -22.76 23.56
CA ASP A 120 2.25 -23.72 23.17
C ASP A 120 0.81 -23.25 23.47
N ASP A 121 0.65 -22.30 24.40
CA ASP A 121 -0.65 -21.73 24.78
C ASP A 121 -1.01 -20.48 23.95
N ARG A 122 -0.11 -19.99 23.08
CA ARG A 122 -0.35 -18.80 22.25
C ARG A 122 -1.17 -19.10 21.00
N LEU A 123 -1.16 -20.36 20.56
CA LEU A 123 -1.87 -20.81 19.36
C LEU A 123 -2.27 -22.31 19.48
N PRO A 124 -3.54 -22.69 19.26
CA PRO A 124 -4.67 -21.85 18.86
C PRO A 124 -5.05 -20.83 19.93
N ILE A 125 -5.44 -19.64 19.49
CA ILE A 125 -5.79 -18.56 20.42
C ILE A 125 -7.09 -18.96 21.13
N SER A 126 -7.15 -18.88 22.46
CA SER A 126 -8.40 -19.12 23.20
C SER A 126 -9.27 -17.86 23.29
N HIS A 127 -10.56 -18.02 23.58
CA HIS A 127 -11.48 -16.89 23.80
C HIS A 127 -11.01 -16.02 24.97
N GLU A 128 -10.55 -16.64 26.05
CA GLU A 128 -10.08 -15.96 27.26
C GLU A 128 -8.80 -15.18 26.98
N LEU A 129 -7.84 -15.81 26.29
CA LEU A 129 -6.55 -15.18 25.98
C LEU A 129 -6.73 -13.98 25.04
N LEU A 130 -7.55 -14.15 24.00
CA LEU A 130 -7.90 -13.06 23.09
C LEU A 130 -8.61 -11.92 23.82
N SER A 131 -9.57 -12.24 24.68
CA SER A 131 -10.33 -11.24 25.45
C SER A 131 -9.41 -10.45 26.38
N MET A 132 -8.52 -11.12 27.10
CA MET A 132 -7.54 -10.48 27.99
C MET A 132 -6.59 -9.56 27.21
N PHE A 133 -6.13 -10.00 26.03
CA PHE A 133 -5.28 -9.18 25.18
C PHE A 133 -6.02 -7.93 24.67
N ILE A 134 -7.22 -8.08 24.12
CA ILE A 134 -8.02 -6.95 23.64
C ILE A 134 -8.32 -5.99 24.79
N ALA A 135 -8.69 -6.50 25.96
CA ALA A 135 -8.94 -5.68 27.14
C ALA A 135 -7.71 -4.87 27.56
N SER A 136 -6.50 -5.42 27.41
CA SER A 136 -5.25 -4.69 27.69
C SER A 136 -5.00 -3.48 26.79
N LYS A 137 -5.72 -3.36 25.66
CA LYS A 137 -5.61 -2.24 24.72
C LYS A 137 -6.58 -1.10 25.00
N ILE A 138 -7.52 -1.29 25.94
CA ILE A 138 -8.49 -0.26 26.34
C ILE A 138 -7.72 0.97 26.85
N SER A 139 -8.16 2.16 26.45
CA SER A 139 -7.55 3.45 26.81
C SER A 139 -6.12 3.69 26.32
N HIS A 140 -5.54 2.77 25.55
CA HIS A 140 -4.22 2.93 24.93
C HIS A 140 -4.32 3.10 23.42
N ASP A 141 -5.20 2.32 22.80
CA ASP A 141 -5.30 2.22 21.34
C ASP A 141 -6.61 2.80 20.81
N GLY A 142 -6.60 3.21 19.54
CA GLY A 142 -7.79 3.65 18.82
C GLY A 142 -8.52 2.49 18.14
N ALA A 143 -9.79 2.71 17.78
CA ALA A 143 -10.65 1.73 17.11
C ALA A 143 -10.02 1.06 15.87
N SER A 144 -9.34 1.86 15.03
CA SER A 144 -8.66 1.35 13.83
C SER A 144 -7.53 0.39 14.15
N HIS A 145 -6.82 0.59 15.27
CA HIS A 145 -5.71 -0.28 15.66
C HIS A 145 -6.24 -1.63 16.17
N ALA A 146 -7.29 -1.63 17.00
CA ALA A 146 -7.95 -2.85 17.43
C ALA A 146 -8.47 -3.69 16.24
N GLY A 147 -9.04 -3.05 15.22
CA GLY A 147 -9.46 -3.74 13.99
C GLY A 147 -8.29 -4.39 13.22
N ASN A 148 -7.15 -3.72 13.16
CA ASN A 148 -5.95 -4.24 12.52
C ASN A 148 -5.34 -5.40 13.30
N ILE A 149 -5.30 -5.30 14.63
CA ILE A 149 -4.90 -6.39 15.52
C ILE A 149 -5.72 -7.64 15.22
N MET A 150 -7.05 -7.52 15.26
CA MET A 150 -7.95 -8.64 15.04
C MET A 150 -7.78 -9.27 13.67
N SER A 151 -7.58 -8.44 12.64
CA SER A 151 -7.37 -8.92 11.27
C SER A 151 -6.03 -9.64 11.12
N GLY A 152 -4.99 -9.16 11.80
CA GLY A 152 -3.66 -9.78 11.79
C GLY A 152 -3.63 -11.11 12.52
N LEU A 153 -4.21 -11.17 13.73
CA LEU A 153 -4.35 -12.42 14.48
C LEU A 153 -5.19 -13.45 13.71
N ARG A 154 -6.28 -13.00 13.07
CA ARG A 154 -7.09 -13.87 12.20
C ARG A 154 -6.29 -14.44 11.04
N ALA A 155 -5.54 -13.60 10.33
CA ALA A 155 -4.73 -14.04 9.20
C ALA A 155 -3.69 -15.07 9.64
N TRP A 156 -3.00 -14.81 10.75
CA TRP A 156 -2.07 -15.76 11.34
C TRP A 156 -2.75 -17.08 11.72
N HIS A 157 -3.85 -17.04 12.46
CA HIS A 157 -4.59 -18.23 12.88
C HIS A 157 -4.99 -19.12 11.69
N ILE A 158 -5.46 -18.51 10.60
CA ILE A 158 -5.83 -19.21 9.35
C ILE A 158 -4.61 -19.83 8.66
N VAL A 159 -3.52 -19.07 8.51
CA VAL A 159 -2.28 -19.56 7.87
C VAL A 159 -1.70 -20.74 8.64
N GLN A 160 -1.82 -20.74 9.97
CA GLN A 160 -1.33 -21.81 10.83
C GLN A 160 -2.26 -23.04 10.88
N GLY A 161 -3.33 -23.05 10.09
CA GLY A 161 -4.23 -24.20 9.93
C GLY A 161 -5.42 -24.23 10.88
N PHE A 162 -5.70 -23.15 11.60
CA PHE A 162 -6.77 -23.11 12.60
C PHE A 162 -7.97 -22.24 12.17
N ASN A 163 -9.16 -22.69 12.55
CA ASN A 163 -10.39 -21.94 12.30
C ASN A 163 -10.50 -20.70 13.19
N TRP A 164 -10.92 -19.57 12.62
CA TRP A 164 -11.18 -18.33 13.36
C TRP A 164 -12.66 -18.21 13.76
N SER A 165 -12.99 -18.49 15.02
CA SER A 165 -14.38 -18.46 15.54
C SER A 165 -14.77 -17.14 16.23
N PHE A 166 -13.87 -16.16 16.33
CA PHE A 166 -14.07 -14.95 17.14
C PHE A 166 -14.76 -13.78 16.41
N GLY A 167 -15.08 -13.94 15.12
CA GLY A 167 -15.54 -12.82 14.28
C GLY A 167 -16.87 -12.20 14.72
N GLU A 168 -17.77 -13.04 15.24
CA GLU A 168 -19.12 -12.67 15.69
C GLU A 168 -19.31 -12.87 17.20
N ASP A 169 -18.22 -13.15 17.92
CA ASP A 169 -18.27 -13.37 19.35
C ASP A 169 -18.70 -12.08 20.09
N PRO A 170 -19.81 -12.08 20.85
CA PRO A 170 -20.32 -10.87 21.49
C PRO A 170 -19.34 -10.24 22.49
N LEU A 171 -18.54 -11.03 23.19
CA LEU A 171 -17.56 -10.54 24.15
C LEU A 171 -16.43 -9.80 23.44
N VAL A 172 -15.87 -10.40 22.39
CA VAL A 172 -14.82 -9.80 21.55
C VAL A 172 -15.32 -8.51 20.89
N LEU A 173 -16.53 -8.52 20.35
CA LEU A 173 -17.15 -7.33 19.77
C LEU A 173 -17.39 -6.23 20.81
N GLY A 174 -17.86 -6.60 22.01
CA GLY A 174 -18.06 -5.68 23.14
C GLY A 174 -16.75 -5.05 23.62
N LEU A 175 -15.68 -5.82 23.73
CA LEU A 175 -14.34 -5.33 24.10
C LEU A 175 -13.78 -4.38 23.03
N LYS A 176 -13.92 -4.72 21.75
CA LYS A 176 -13.52 -3.86 20.63
C LYS A 176 -14.31 -2.54 20.62
N HIS A 177 -15.61 -2.58 20.92
CA HIS A 177 -16.42 -1.39 21.11
C HIS A 177 -15.90 -0.55 22.29
N THR A 178 -15.55 -1.20 23.41
CA THR A 178 -15.01 -0.54 24.60
C THR A 178 -13.68 0.19 24.33
N ILE A 179 -12.79 -0.38 23.51
CA ILE A 179 -11.59 0.32 23.03
C ILE A 179 -11.99 1.59 22.27
N SER A 180 -12.98 1.49 21.38
CA SER A 180 -13.41 2.60 20.54
C SER A 180 -14.03 3.73 21.36
N SER A 181 -14.89 3.40 22.34
CA SER A 181 -15.57 4.37 23.20
C SER A 181 -14.65 5.03 24.22
N ASN A 182 -13.55 4.36 24.61
CA ASN A 182 -12.55 4.86 25.56
C ASN A 182 -11.25 5.27 24.87
N ALA A 183 -11.26 5.40 23.54
CA ALA A 183 -10.09 5.77 22.78
C ALA A 183 -9.60 7.17 23.20
N PRO A 184 -8.33 7.35 23.58
CA PRO A 184 -7.80 8.66 23.91
C PRO A 184 -7.94 9.62 22.74
N PRO A 185 -8.20 10.93 22.96
CA PRO A 185 -8.27 11.91 21.88
C PRO A 185 -7.02 11.91 20.98
N SER A 186 -5.84 11.58 21.53
CA SER A 186 -4.58 11.45 20.80
C SER A 186 -4.56 10.34 19.75
N THR A 187 -5.43 9.33 19.87
CA THR A 187 -5.54 8.23 18.90
C THR A 187 -6.44 8.56 17.71
N THR A 188 -7.26 9.62 17.84
CA THR A 188 -8.13 10.10 16.76
C THR A 188 -7.35 11.04 15.86
N ARG A 189 -7.26 10.69 14.57
CA ARG A 189 -6.64 11.57 13.58
C ARG A 189 -7.56 12.75 13.29
N PRO A 190 -7.01 13.99 13.17
CA PRO A 190 -7.82 15.13 12.76
C PRO A 190 -8.43 14.88 11.38
N LEU A 191 -9.59 15.50 11.14
CA LEU A 191 -10.20 15.57 9.82
C LEU A 191 -9.19 16.14 8.83
N ARG A 192 -9.09 15.53 7.65
CA ARG A 192 -8.16 15.96 6.61
C ARG A 192 -8.81 17.10 5.85
N PRO A 193 -8.22 18.31 5.79
CA PRO A 193 -8.78 19.39 5.00
C PRO A 193 -8.81 18.99 3.52
N PRO A 194 -9.86 19.38 2.77
CA PRO A 194 -9.89 19.21 1.32
C PRO A 194 -8.86 20.14 0.66
N VAL A 195 -8.28 19.67 -0.44
CA VAL A 195 -7.70 20.60 -1.44
C VAL A 195 -8.87 21.38 -2.04
N LEU A 196 -8.71 22.67 -2.29
CA LEU A 196 -9.73 23.53 -2.88
C LEU A 196 -9.26 24.04 -4.26
N ILE A 197 -10.15 24.65 -5.04
CA ILE A 197 -9.76 25.33 -6.30
C ILE A 197 -8.65 26.35 -6.06
N ALA A 198 -8.72 27.15 -4.99
CA ALA A 198 -7.66 28.08 -4.61
C ALA A 198 -6.26 27.43 -4.45
N HIS A 199 -6.21 26.15 -4.06
CA HIS A 199 -4.94 25.41 -3.99
C HIS A 199 -4.42 25.03 -5.39
N LEU A 200 -5.30 24.69 -6.34
CA LEU A 200 -4.92 24.46 -7.73
C LEU A 200 -4.49 25.75 -8.42
N GLU A 201 -5.19 26.85 -8.18
CA GLU A 201 -4.83 28.18 -8.67
C GLU A 201 -3.46 28.63 -8.14
N ALA A 202 -3.21 28.43 -6.85
CA ALA A 202 -1.90 28.72 -6.25
C ALA A 202 -0.78 27.91 -6.92
N LEU A 203 -1.01 26.63 -7.23
CA LEU A 203 -0.05 25.83 -8.00
C LEU A 203 0.13 26.41 -9.41
N ARG A 204 -0.97 26.71 -10.11
CA ARG A 204 -0.95 27.24 -11.47
C ARG A 204 -0.15 28.54 -11.61
N LEU A 205 -0.23 29.41 -10.60
CA LEU A 205 0.41 30.73 -10.56
C LEU A 205 1.89 30.69 -10.18
N ASN A 206 2.29 29.72 -9.34
CA ASN A 206 3.64 29.69 -8.76
C ASN A 206 4.56 28.61 -9.36
N LEU A 207 4.02 27.71 -10.18
CA LEU A 207 4.81 26.71 -10.92
C LEU A 207 5.35 27.29 -12.24
N ASP A 208 6.58 26.94 -12.62
CA ASP A 208 7.11 27.25 -13.95
C ASP A 208 6.57 26.26 -14.97
N LEU A 209 5.37 26.57 -15.47
CA LEU A 209 4.67 25.77 -16.47
C LEU A 209 5.11 26.10 -17.91
N ILE A 210 6.26 26.74 -18.11
CA ILE A 210 6.80 27.04 -19.44
C ILE A 210 8.10 26.27 -19.65
N SER A 211 9.03 26.39 -18.69
CA SER A 211 10.41 25.93 -18.87
C SER A 211 10.78 24.75 -17.98
N ASN A 212 9.96 24.41 -16.97
CA ASN A 212 10.28 23.37 -16.00
C ASN A 212 9.39 22.12 -16.15
N PRO A 213 9.91 21.03 -16.76
CA PRO A 213 9.19 19.76 -16.93
C PRO A 213 8.73 19.13 -15.61
N PHE A 214 9.47 19.34 -14.52
CA PHE A 214 9.07 18.85 -13.20
C PHE A 214 7.77 19.53 -12.74
N ASP A 215 7.72 20.85 -12.80
CA ASP A 215 6.57 21.65 -12.39
C ASP A 215 5.34 21.37 -13.26
N ILE A 216 5.54 21.19 -14.56
CA ILE A 216 4.50 20.77 -15.51
C ILE A 216 3.90 19.43 -15.08
N SER A 217 4.77 18.47 -14.72
CA SER A 217 4.33 17.16 -14.24
C SER A 217 3.63 17.25 -12.87
N VAL A 218 4.11 18.09 -11.95
CA VAL A 218 3.44 18.35 -10.65
C VAL A 218 2.03 18.87 -10.88
N TYR A 219 1.88 19.91 -11.70
CA TYR A 219 0.57 20.51 -11.97
C TYR A 219 -0.40 19.50 -12.58
N MET A 220 0.09 18.70 -13.53
CA MET A 220 -0.71 17.66 -14.15
C MET A 220 -1.14 16.55 -13.16
N VAL A 221 -0.27 16.10 -12.27
CA VAL A 221 -0.65 15.15 -11.19
C VAL A 221 -1.70 15.76 -10.27
N ALA A 222 -1.58 17.05 -9.92
CA ALA A 222 -2.55 17.74 -9.08
C ALA A 222 -3.94 17.79 -9.73
N CYS A 223 -4.01 18.15 -11.02
CA CYS A 223 -5.25 18.15 -11.79
C CYS A 223 -5.88 16.75 -11.85
N CYS A 224 -5.11 15.70 -12.13
CA CYS A 224 -5.61 14.32 -12.13
C CYS A 224 -6.10 13.84 -10.77
N ALA A 225 -5.38 14.17 -9.71
CA ALA A 225 -5.72 13.76 -8.35
C ALA A 225 -7.01 14.43 -7.88
N PHE A 226 -7.19 15.70 -8.22
CA PHE A 226 -8.36 16.49 -7.88
C PHE A 226 -9.56 16.11 -8.76
N TRP A 227 -9.50 16.42 -10.06
CA TRP A 227 -10.65 16.28 -10.97
C TRP A 227 -11.00 14.83 -11.29
N GLY A 228 -10.00 13.94 -11.33
CA GLY A 228 -10.22 12.51 -11.51
C GLY A 228 -10.62 11.77 -10.23
N VAL A 229 -10.69 12.47 -9.08
CA VAL A 229 -11.03 11.90 -7.76
C VAL A 229 -10.18 10.66 -7.43
N SER A 230 -8.96 10.64 -7.97
CA SER A 230 -8.09 9.47 -7.93
C SER A 230 -7.31 9.41 -6.63
N ARG A 231 -6.90 8.21 -6.22
CA ARG A 231 -5.90 8.10 -5.15
C ARG A 231 -4.56 8.47 -5.75
N LEU A 232 -3.78 9.24 -5.01
CA LEU A 232 -2.45 9.64 -5.48
C LEU A 232 -1.53 8.44 -5.83
N GLY A 233 -1.68 7.30 -5.15
CA GLY A 233 -0.92 6.09 -5.47
C GLY A 233 -1.34 5.38 -6.77
N GLU A 234 -2.45 5.78 -7.39
CA GLU A 234 -2.88 5.35 -8.74
C GLU A 234 -2.16 6.18 -9.83
N LEU A 235 -1.58 7.34 -9.47
CA LEU A 235 -0.92 8.26 -10.40
C LEU A 235 0.61 8.21 -10.32
N VAL A 236 1.15 8.26 -9.10
CA VAL A 236 2.59 8.44 -8.87
C VAL A 236 3.18 7.28 -8.10
N ILE A 237 4.47 7.05 -8.26
CA ILE A 237 5.15 5.92 -7.60
C ILE A 237 5.51 6.25 -6.15
N SER A 238 5.61 5.22 -5.32
CA SER A 238 5.92 5.40 -3.90
C SER A 238 7.40 5.72 -3.66
N SER A 239 8.29 5.19 -4.50
CA SER A 239 9.74 5.42 -4.44
C SER A 239 10.37 5.21 -5.81
N SER A 240 11.56 5.76 -6.06
CA SER A 240 12.31 5.50 -7.30
C SER A 240 12.72 4.04 -7.47
N SER A 241 12.78 3.28 -6.39
CA SER A 241 13.08 1.84 -6.38
C SER A 241 11.85 0.95 -6.52
N ASP A 242 10.68 1.52 -6.78
CA ASP A 242 9.44 0.77 -6.96
C ASP A 242 9.58 -0.20 -8.15
N ARG A 243 9.27 -1.48 -7.95
CA ARG A 243 9.54 -2.58 -8.90
C ARG A 243 8.30 -3.17 -9.56
N GLU A 244 7.15 -2.49 -9.48
CA GLU A 244 5.87 -2.99 -10.03
C GLU A 244 5.45 -2.14 -11.25
N PRO A 245 6.15 -2.21 -12.40
CA PRO A 245 5.80 -1.44 -13.60
C PRO A 245 4.39 -1.76 -14.12
N GLU A 246 3.95 -3.01 -14.02
CA GLU A 246 2.64 -3.50 -14.48
C GLU A 246 1.44 -2.82 -13.79
N LYS A 247 1.66 -2.20 -12.63
CA LYS A 247 0.62 -1.47 -11.90
C LYS A 247 0.50 0.00 -12.30
N ARG A 248 1.27 0.46 -13.29
CA ARG A 248 1.43 1.88 -13.60
C ARG A 248 0.90 2.24 -14.97
N VAL A 249 0.37 3.44 -15.07
CA VAL A 249 0.04 4.01 -16.37
C VAL A 249 1.34 4.40 -17.08
N HIS A 250 1.60 3.79 -18.22
CA HIS A 250 2.71 4.15 -19.10
C HIS A 250 2.32 5.26 -20.08
N ARG A 251 3.30 5.94 -20.68
CA ARG A 251 3.04 6.99 -21.67
C ARG A 251 2.42 6.46 -22.97
N GLU A 252 2.60 5.17 -23.26
CA GLU A 252 1.92 4.48 -24.37
C GLU A 252 0.44 4.20 -24.15
N CYS A 253 -0.12 4.57 -22.99
CA CYS A 253 -1.53 4.39 -22.72
C CYS A 253 -2.40 5.03 -23.80
N ALA A 254 -3.46 4.33 -24.21
CA ALA A 254 -4.44 4.86 -25.15
C ALA A 254 -5.30 5.92 -24.46
N PHE A 255 -5.19 7.16 -24.93
CA PHE A 255 -6.06 8.26 -24.54
C PHE A 255 -7.23 8.36 -25.50
N SER A 256 -8.43 8.36 -24.96
CA SER A 256 -9.63 8.80 -25.66
C SER A 256 -9.91 10.25 -25.33
N TRP A 257 -10.31 11.02 -26.34
CA TRP A 257 -10.55 12.45 -26.22
C TRP A 257 -11.99 12.76 -26.60
N ASP A 258 -12.68 13.47 -25.72
CA ASP A 258 -14.05 13.89 -25.90
C ASP A 258 -14.09 15.35 -26.37
N TYR A 259 -14.99 15.66 -27.30
CA TYR A 259 -15.14 16.98 -27.91
C TYR A 259 -16.58 17.47 -27.73
N LEU A 260 -16.77 18.79 -27.60
CA LEU A 260 -18.11 19.37 -27.63
C LEU A 260 -18.72 19.20 -29.04
N PRO A 261 -20.04 18.97 -29.16
CA PRO A 261 -20.72 18.81 -30.45
C PRO A 261 -20.38 19.94 -31.42
N ASP A 262 -20.06 19.59 -32.67
CA ASP A 262 -19.79 20.52 -33.77
C ASP A 262 -18.62 21.50 -33.51
N THR A 263 -17.70 21.16 -32.61
CA THR A 263 -16.48 21.95 -32.35
C THR A 263 -15.22 21.07 -32.30
N THR A 264 -14.05 21.70 -32.42
CA THR A 264 -12.75 21.09 -32.11
C THR A 264 -12.35 21.30 -30.63
N THR A 265 -13.26 21.85 -29.83
CA THR A 265 -13.03 22.13 -28.42
C THR A 265 -13.12 20.84 -27.62
N LEU A 266 -12.05 20.50 -26.92
CA LEU A 266 -12.05 19.35 -26.02
C LEU A 266 -12.97 19.60 -24.84
N SER A 267 -13.79 18.60 -24.53
CA SER A 267 -14.65 18.54 -23.34
C SER A 267 -14.14 17.54 -22.32
N GLY A 268 -13.27 16.60 -22.70
CA GLY A 268 -12.78 15.59 -21.77
C GLY A 268 -11.64 14.73 -22.32
N ALA A 269 -11.08 13.95 -21.42
CA ALA A 269 -10.10 12.91 -21.73
C ALA A 269 -10.28 11.74 -20.78
N HIS A 270 -10.11 10.52 -21.28
CA HIS A 270 -10.14 9.33 -20.45
C HIS A 270 -9.12 8.28 -20.90
N TRP A 271 -8.60 7.53 -19.93
CA TRP A 271 -7.62 6.46 -20.16
C TRP A 271 -7.69 5.42 -19.05
N HIS A 272 -7.06 4.27 -19.27
CA HIS A 272 -7.08 3.16 -18.31
C HIS A 272 -5.92 3.23 -17.31
N ILE A 273 -6.25 3.10 -16.03
CA ILE A 273 -5.33 2.85 -14.92
C ILE A 273 -5.28 1.33 -14.69
N PRO A 274 -4.13 0.67 -14.84
CA PRO A 274 -4.05 -0.79 -14.85
C PRO A 274 -4.27 -1.43 -13.48
N TRP A 275 -4.08 -0.68 -12.39
CA TRP A 275 -4.23 -1.24 -11.04
C TRP A 275 -4.87 -0.27 -10.06
N THR A 276 -5.84 -0.77 -9.28
CA THR A 276 -6.31 -0.10 -8.06
C THR A 276 -6.40 -1.06 -6.89
N LYS A 277 -6.43 -0.52 -5.66
CA LYS A 277 -6.56 -1.34 -4.44
C LYS A 277 -7.80 -2.25 -4.45
N THR A 278 -8.90 -1.80 -5.07
CA THR A 278 -10.21 -2.48 -5.00
C THR A 278 -10.49 -3.37 -6.19
N THR A 279 -10.03 -2.98 -7.38
CA THR A 279 -10.27 -3.73 -8.62
C THR A 279 -9.05 -4.52 -9.09
N GLN A 280 -7.92 -4.41 -8.38
CA GLN A 280 -6.66 -5.05 -8.76
C GLN A 280 -6.33 -4.77 -10.23
N PHE A 281 -5.91 -5.79 -10.99
CA PHE A 281 -5.56 -5.67 -12.40
C PHE A 281 -6.75 -5.46 -13.35
N CYS A 282 -8.00 -5.49 -12.85
CA CYS A 282 -9.13 -4.97 -13.64
C CYS A 282 -9.04 -3.43 -13.77
N GLY A 283 -8.23 -2.78 -12.94
CA GLY A 283 -7.92 -1.37 -13.08
C GLY A 283 -9.13 -0.45 -12.89
N ALA A 284 -9.03 0.76 -13.39
CA ALA A 284 -10.12 1.73 -13.43
C ALA A 284 -9.94 2.68 -14.62
N THR A 285 -11.00 3.36 -15.04
CA THR A 285 -10.90 4.42 -16.04
C THR A 285 -10.73 5.75 -15.34
N MET A 286 -9.65 6.48 -15.66
CA MET A 286 -9.54 7.88 -15.33
C MET A 286 -10.43 8.67 -16.28
N VAL A 287 -11.25 9.57 -15.75
CA VAL A 287 -12.05 10.51 -16.53
C VAL A 287 -11.72 11.91 -16.06
N LEU A 288 -11.33 12.76 -17.00
CA LEU A 288 -11.14 14.19 -16.80
C LEU A 288 -12.12 14.93 -17.69
N THR A 289 -12.88 15.84 -17.13
CA THR A 289 -13.81 16.70 -17.86
C THR A 289 -13.37 18.14 -17.76
N ASP A 290 -13.45 18.87 -18.86
CA ASP A 290 -13.24 20.30 -18.86
C ASP A 290 -14.57 20.99 -18.53
N LEU A 291 -14.56 21.81 -17.48
CA LEU A 291 -15.71 22.60 -17.06
C LEU A 291 -15.60 23.98 -17.71
N ALA A 292 -16.63 24.38 -18.46
CA ALA A 292 -16.61 25.62 -19.26
C ALA A 292 -16.28 26.88 -18.43
N ASP A 293 -16.65 26.90 -17.16
CA ASP A 293 -16.46 28.03 -16.25
C ASP A 293 -15.12 28.00 -15.48
N MET A 294 -14.32 26.93 -15.60
CA MET A 294 -13.07 26.70 -14.86
C MET A 294 -11.84 26.73 -15.78
N ALA A 295 -11.84 27.62 -16.78
CA ALA A 295 -10.88 27.64 -17.89
C ALA A 295 -9.40 27.67 -17.46
N ASP A 296 -9.10 28.23 -16.28
CA ASP A 296 -7.75 28.44 -15.76
C ASP A 296 -7.15 27.19 -15.07
N CYS A 297 -7.99 26.30 -14.53
CA CYS A 297 -7.60 25.05 -13.87
C CYS A 297 -7.99 23.79 -14.66
N SER A 298 -8.11 23.94 -15.98
CA SER A 298 -8.51 22.85 -16.89
C SER A 298 -7.58 21.63 -16.80
N PRO A 299 -8.11 20.45 -16.39
CA PRO A 299 -7.31 19.23 -16.32
C PRO A 299 -6.91 18.71 -17.70
N VAL A 300 -7.74 18.97 -18.71
CA VAL A 300 -7.52 18.52 -20.10
C VAL A 300 -6.41 19.32 -20.77
N LYS A 301 -6.38 20.65 -20.56
CA LYS A 301 -5.27 21.49 -21.03
C LYS A 301 -3.96 21.11 -20.35
N ALA A 302 -3.99 20.84 -19.04
CA ALA A 302 -2.82 20.37 -18.29
C ALA A 302 -2.28 19.04 -18.84
N LEU A 303 -3.16 18.08 -19.15
CA LEU A 303 -2.79 16.80 -19.76
C LEU A 303 -2.12 16.99 -21.12
N LYS A 304 -2.73 17.76 -22.02
CA LYS A 304 -2.17 18.04 -23.34
C LYS A 304 -0.79 18.70 -23.24
N HIS A 305 -0.66 19.68 -22.36
CA HIS A 305 0.59 20.39 -22.15
C HIS A 305 1.69 19.43 -21.67
N HIS A 306 1.41 18.63 -20.64
CA HIS A 306 2.34 17.61 -20.13
C HIS A 306 2.74 16.58 -21.20
N LEU A 307 1.80 16.07 -21.99
CA LEU A 307 2.09 15.13 -23.08
C LEU A 307 2.99 15.75 -24.15
N SER A 308 2.79 17.04 -24.47
CA SER A 308 3.62 17.75 -25.45
C SER A 308 5.06 17.95 -24.96
N CYS A 309 5.24 18.36 -23.69
CA CYS A 309 6.55 18.57 -23.09
C CYS A 309 7.31 17.27 -22.83
N SER A 310 6.59 16.17 -22.63
CA SER A 310 7.19 14.84 -22.42
C SER A 310 7.37 14.04 -23.71
N SER A 311 7.04 14.59 -24.89
CA SER A 311 6.99 13.87 -26.18
C SER A 311 8.25 13.08 -26.53
N THR A 312 9.44 13.55 -26.13
CA THR A 312 10.73 12.90 -26.39
C THR A 312 11.11 11.79 -25.40
N LEU A 313 10.33 11.61 -24.33
CA LEU A 313 10.60 10.57 -23.33
C LEU A 313 10.23 9.17 -23.87
N PRO A 314 10.76 8.09 -23.28
CA PRO A 314 10.35 6.74 -23.64
C PRO A 314 8.86 6.50 -23.46
N MET A 315 8.26 5.72 -24.35
CA MET A 315 6.83 5.35 -24.29
C MET A 315 6.52 4.39 -23.14
N SER A 316 7.50 3.57 -22.75
CA SER A 316 7.45 2.68 -21.58
C SER A 316 7.65 3.40 -20.24
N ALA A 317 7.98 4.70 -20.24
CA ALA A 317 8.09 5.47 -19.01
C ALA A 317 6.69 5.67 -18.38
N ASN A 318 6.65 5.89 -17.07
CA ASN A 318 5.39 6.22 -16.38
C ASN A 318 4.77 7.50 -16.95
N LEU A 319 3.45 7.62 -16.95
CA LEU A 319 2.72 8.75 -17.54
C LEU A 319 3.20 10.10 -16.98
N PHE A 320 3.37 10.20 -15.66
CA PHE A 320 3.82 11.41 -14.97
C PHE A 320 5.34 11.44 -14.78
N THR A 321 6.08 11.05 -15.81
CA THR A 321 7.53 11.21 -15.85
C THR A 321 7.88 12.60 -16.39
N TYR A 322 8.96 13.20 -15.86
CA TYR A 322 9.50 14.47 -16.33
C TYR A 322 10.97 14.30 -16.73
N SER A 323 11.45 15.16 -17.64
CA SER A 323 12.87 15.18 -18.01
C SER A 323 13.70 15.78 -16.88
N ASN A 324 14.87 15.21 -16.65
CA ASN A 324 15.81 15.63 -15.62
C ASN A 324 17.18 15.81 -16.27
N SER A 325 17.54 17.05 -16.58
CA SER A 325 18.82 17.41 -17.20
C SER A 325 20.00 17.31 -16.24
N LEU A 326 19.74 17.16 -14.93
CA LEU A 326 20.76 17.15 -13.88
C LEU A 326 21.21 15.73 -13.46
N SER A 327 20.55 14.68 -13.96
CA SER A 327 20.90 13.29 -13.65
C SER A 327 21.53 12.55 -14.82
N SER A 328 22.32 11.50 -14.52
CA SER A 328 22.89 10.59 -15.53
C SER A 328 21.81 9.88 -16.37
N VAL A 329 20.61 9.73 -15.81
CA VAL A 329 19.39 9.33 -16.51
C VAL A 329 18.63 10.60 -16.88
N SER A 330 18.29 10.80 -18.15
CA SER A 330 17.69 12.06 -18.65
C SER A 330 16.25 12.32 -18.22
N TRP A 331 15.66 11.46 -17.39
CA TRP A 331 14.27 11.57 -16.93
C TRP A 331 14.08 10.87 -15.59
N SER A 332 13.01 11.22 -14.89
CA SER A 332 12.65 10.66 -13.60
C SER A 332 11.13 10.56 -13.41
N PRO A 333 10.62 9.44 -12.87
CA PRO A 333 9.19 9.33 -12.58
C PRO A 333 8.80 10.22 -11.39
N MET A 334 7.60 10.80 -11.42
CA MET A 334 7.07 11.52 -10.27
C MET A 334 6.86 10.57 -9.09
N THR A 335 7.44 10.93 -7.94
CA THR A 335 7.23 10.21 -6.67
C THR A 335 6.24 10.96 -5.79
N LYS A 336 5.52 10.22 -4.96
CA LYS A 336 4.57 10.82 -3.99
C LYS A 336 5.24 11.82 -3.05
N SER A 337 6.46 11.57 -2.62
CA SER A 337 7.19 12.47 -1.70
C SER A 337 7.58 13.78 -2.38
N LEU A 338 8.13 13.73 -3.60
CA LEU A 338 8.51 14.92 -4.36
C LEU A 338 7.28 15.79 -4.64
N PHE A 339 6.22 15.18 -5.18
CA PHE A 339 4.96 15.85 -5.48
C PHE A 339 4.39 16.57 -4.25
N LEU A 340 4.20 15.86 -3.14
CA LEU A 340 3.59 16.46 -1.95
C LEU A 340 4.48 17.51 -1.29
N THR A 341 5.80 17.33 -1.30
CA THR A 341 6.73 18.33 -0.74
C THR A 341 6.64 19.63 -1.53
N HIS A 342 6.62 19.54 -2.86
CA HIS A 342 6.55 20.71 -3.72
C HIS A 342 5.21 21.44 -3.60
N CYS A 343 4.07 20.72 -3.65
CA CYS A 343 2.76 21.34 -3.46
C CYS A 343 2.64 22.04 -2.10
N ARG A 344 3.13 21.41 -1.02
CA ARG A 344 3.08 22.00 0.32
C ARG A 344 3.93 23.25 0.47
N SER A 345 5.08 23.32 -0.20
CA SER A 345 5.89 24.53 -0.22
C SER A 345 5.09 25.70 -0.78
N ILE A 346 4.48 25.52 -1.95
CA ILE A 346 3.69 26.55 -2.62
C ILE A 346 2.47 26.96 -1.79
N TRP A 347 1.72 25.98 -1.26
CA TRP A 347 0.54 26.28 -0.46
C TRP A 347 0.90 27.02 0.83
N LYS A 348 2.00 26.62 1.48
CA LYS A 348 2.50 27.31 2.68
C LYS A 348 2.83 28.77 2.36
N ASP A 349 3.54 29.02 1.26
CA ASP A 349 3.91 30.38 0.85
C ASP A 349 2.68 31.22 0.44
N ALA A 350 1.64 30.58 -0.07
CA ALA A 350 0.34 31.19 -0.37
C ALA A 350 -0.60 31.33 0.84
N GLY A 351 -0.19 30.89 2.05
CA GLY A 351 -1.05 30.92 3.25
C GLY A 351 -2.21 29.91 3.23
N LEU A 352 -2.17 28.92 2.34
CA LEU A 352 -3.13 27.84 2.21
C LEU A 352 -2.62 26.65 3.03
N GLY A 353 -3.36 26.22 4.04
CA GLY A 353 -2.90 25.22 5.02
C GLY A 353 -2.38 23.91 4.43
N GLU A 354 -1.72 23.09 5.26
CA GLU A 354 -1.10 21.85 4.78
C GLU A 354 -2.13 20.78 4.39
N CYS A 355 -2.06 20.32 3.14
CA CYS A 355 -2.86 19.21 2.64
C CYS A 355 -2.03 17.93 2.40
N GLY A 356 -2.69 16.78 2.45
CA GLY A 356 -2.10 15.47 2.17
C GLY A 356 -2.55 14.89 0.83
N GLY A 357 -1.95 13.79 0.39
CA GLY A 357 -2.35 13.16 -0.88
C GLY A 357 -3.81 12.70 -0.95
N HIS A 358 -4.44 12.39 0.20
CA HIS A 358 -5.87 12.05 0.24
C HIS A 358 -6.78 13.30 0.18
N SER A 359 -6.25 14.48 0.51
CA SER A 359 -6.99 15.74 0.47
C SER A 359 -7.42 16.14 -0.93
N PHE A 360 -6.65 15.77 -1.97
CA PHE A 360 -7.05 15.97 -3.38
C PHE A 360 -8.37 15.28 -3.70
N ARG A 361 -8.49 14.00 -3.33
CA ARG A 361 -9.69 13.21 -3.56
C ARG A 361 -10.90 13.74 -2.79
N ILE A 362 -10.71 14.16 -1.53
CA ILE A 362 -11.77 14.80 -0.74
C ILE A 362 -12.20 16.08 -1.46
N GLY A 363 -11.24 16.94 -1.80
CA GLY A 363 -11.46 18.20 -2.51
C GLY A 363 -12.23 18.05 -3.81
N GLY A 364 -11.75 17.22 -4.72
CA GLY A 364 -12.41 16.99 -6.00
C GLY A 364 -13.80 16.36 -5.86
N THR A 365 -14.01 15.48 -4.87
CA THR A 365 -15.36 14.96 -4.59
C THR A 365 -16.30 16.07 -4.14
N THR A 366 -15.83 16.94 -3.24
CA THR A 366 -16.64 18.06 -2.74
C THR A 366 -16.95 19.05 -3.86
N GLU A 367 -15.96 19.38 -4.70
CA GLU A 367 -16.12 20.30 -5.82
C GLU A 367 -17.13 19.81 -6.86
N LEU A 368 -17.04 18.54 -7.27
CA LEU A 368 -17.94 17.96 -8.28
C LEU A 368 -19.39 17.76 -7.79
N LEU A 369 -19.66 17.96 -6.50
CA LEU A 369 -20.99 17.89 -5.91
C LEU A 369 -21.65 19.27 -5.75
N MET A 370 -20.89 20.36 -5.93
CA MET A 370 -21.41 21.73 -5.95
C MET A 370 -21.88 22.09 -7.35
#